data_AF-A0A7J4Q3Q4-F1
#
_entry.id   AF-A0A7J4Q3Q4-F1
#
_cell.length_a   1.000
_cell.length_b   1.000
_cell.length_c   1.000
_cell.angle_alpha   90.00
_cell.angle_beta   90.00
_cell.angle_gamma   90.00
#
_symmetry.space_group_name_H-M   'P 1'
#
loop_
_entity.id
_entity.type
_entity.pdbx_description
1 polymer ?
#
loop_
_entity_poly.entity_id
_entity_poly.type
_entity_poly.pdbx_seq_one_letter_code
_entity_poly.pdbx_strand_id
1 'polypeptide(L)'
;EVPDDSVPATPEIPEVPAEVNEATAPAPEPQHNNRIWPWPAKQPWDPRQVYREVVAVLEAIKAGKLPEAASKLDELGPHLEGNLDMLLHIGAAMRQLGREEHLQWTLSMAQHVHPNDEQVATAVAQLGTGA
;
A
#
# COMPACT_ATOMS: atom_id res chain seq x y z
N GLU A 1 39.39 24.37 47.12
CA GLU A 1 38.10 25.07 47.07
C GLU A 1 38.25 26.32 46.21
N VAL A 2 37.16 26.71 45.54
CA VAL A 2 36.92 27.65 44.41
C VAL A 2 37.21 27.09 43.00
N PRO A 3 36.49 27.50 41.93
CA PRO A 3 35.19 28.23 41.79
C PRO A 3 34.23 27.59 40.73
N ASP A 4 32.91 27.79 40.77
CA ASP A 4 32.07 28.81 40.07
C ASP A 4 31.55 28.43 38.66
N ASP A 5 30.32 28.87 38.44
CA ASP A 5 29.35 28.72 37.36
C ASP A 5 29.82 29.15 35.95
N SER A 6 29.45 28.40 34.89
CA SER A 6 29.13 28.91 33.53
C SER A 6 29.14 27.79 32.47
N VAL A 7 27.97 27.43 31.93
CA VAL A 7 27.84 26.95 30.54
C VAL A 7 27.74 28.18 29.65
N PRO A 8 28.45 28.28 28.50
CA PRO A 8 28.03 27.53 27.30
C PRO A 8 29.17 27.23 26.29
N ALA A 9 28.94 26.31 25.34
CA ALA A 9 29.39 26.39 23.95
C ALA A 9 29.21 25.05 23.22
N THR A 10 28.09 24.93 22.51
CA THR A 10 28.08 24.25 21.20
C THR A 10 28.66 25.24 20.20
N PRO A 11 29.66 24.87 19.38
CA PRO A 11 29.32 24.75 17.95
C PRO A 11 30.05 23.63 17.19
N GLU A 12 29.24 23.01 16.33
CA GLU A 12 29.56 22.60 14.95
C GLU A 12 30.34 21.30 14.72
N ILE A 13 29.58 20.23 14.51
CA ILE A 13 30.03 19.05 13.78
C ILE A 13 29.45 19.20 12.35
N PRO A 14 30.30 19.20 11.30
CA PRO A 14 29.93 19.51 9.93
C PRO A 14 28.66 18.84 9.38
N GLU A 15 27.83 19.64 8.69
CA GLU A 15 26.86 19.18 7.70
C GLU A 15 27.59 18.32 6.65
N VAL A 16 27.36 17.02 6.67
CA VAL A 16 27.69 16.11 5.56
C VAL A 16 26.44 15.91 4.70
N PRO A 17 26.43 16.39 3.44
CA PRO A 17 25.36 16.09 2.49
C PRO A 17 25.81 14.96 1.57
N ALA A 18 25.34 13.75 1.86
CA ALA A 18 25.22 12.57 0.98
C ALA A 18 24.80 11.42 1.92
N GLU A 19 23.81 10.58 1.62
CA GLU A 19 23.65 9.81 0.41
C GLU A 19 22.27 9.13 0.46
N VAL A 20 21.74 8.84 -0.71
CA VAL A 20 20.48 8.13 -0.96
C VAL A 20 20.45 6.82 -0.17
N ASN A 21 19.62 6.76 0.88
CA ASN A 21 19.49 5.57 1.71
C ASN A 21 18.49 4.60 1.06
N GLU A 22 18.97 3.79 0.12
CA GLU A 22 18.32 2.53 -0.23
C GLU A 22 18.39 1.58 0.98
N ALA A 23 17.21 1.11 1.40
CA ALA A 23 16.97 -0.10 2.19
C ALA A 23 17.71 -0.26 3.54
N THR A 24 17.10 0.22 4.63
CA THR A 24 16.84 -0.56 5.85
C THR A 24 15.76 0.18 6.64
N ALA A 25 14.49 -0.02 6.29
CA ALA A 25 13.42 0.31 7.24
C ALA A 25 13.48 -0.75 8.36
N PRO A 26 13.51 -0.38 9.65
CA PRO A 26 13.30 -1.34 10.72
C PRO A 26 11.98 -2.06 10.44
N ALA A 27 11.94 -3.38 10.64
CA ALA A 27 10.73 -4.18 10.47
C ALA A 27 9.58 -3.43 11.15
N PRO A 28 8.58 -2.94 10.39
CA PRO A 28 7.52 -2.16 10.99
C PRO A 28 6.85 -3.05 12.02
N GLU A 29 6.62 -2.48 13.20
CA GLU A 29 5.85 -3.10 14.27
C GLU A 29 4.64 -3.83 13.65
N PRO A 30 4.25 -5.01 14.17
CA PRO A 30 3.11 -5.74 13.65
C PRO A 30 1.86 -4.92 13.95
N GLN A 31 1.59 -3.94 13.09
CA GLN A 31 0.35 -3.21 13.03
C GLN A 31 -0.66 -4.24 12.55
N HIS A 32 -1.30 -4.92 13.49
CA HIS A 32 -2.52 -5.71 13.29
C HIS A 32 -3.68 -4.78 12.86
N ASN A 33 -3.44 -3.93 11.87
CA ASN A 33 -4.28 -2.81 11.49
C ASN A 33 -5.21 -3.26 10.38
N ASN A 34 -6.17 -4.12 10.71
CA ASN A 34 -7.38 -4.34 9.91
C ASN A 34 -7.10 -4.44 8.39
N ARG A 35 -6.01 -5.13 8.02
CA ARG A 35 -5.47 -5.03 6.66
C ARG A 35 -6.08 -6.13 5.82
N ILE A 36 -6.76 -5.70 4.76
CA ILE A 36 -7.48 -6.58 3.87
C ILE A 36 -6.61 -7.04 2.70
N TRP A 37 -5.51 -6.32 2.45
CA TRP A 37 -4.67 -6.47 1.27
C TRP A 37 -3.59 -7.55 1.46
N PRO A 38 -3.32 -8.38 0.44
CA PRO A 38 -2.40 -9.51 0.51
C PRO A 38 -0.92 -9.07 0.42
N TRP A 39 -0.68 -7.77 0.26
CA TRP A 39 0.67 -7.22 0.17
C TRP A 39 1.17 -6.74 1.53
N PRO A 40 2.50 -6.82 1.76
CA PRO A 40 3.12 -6.27 2.95
C PRO A 40 2.89 -4.75 3.04
N ALA A 41 2.78 -4.20 4.24
CA ALA A 41 2.58 -2.76 4.39
C ALA A 41 3.84 -1.97 4.04
N LYS A 42 3.67 -0.95 3.19
CA LYS A 42 4.63 0.12 2.96
C LYS A 42 3.95 1.46 3.18
N GLN A 43 4.73 2.52 3.07
CA GLN A 43 4.28 3.91 3.22
C GLN A 43 3.09 4.20 2.31
N PRO A 44 1.93 4.64 2.82
CA PRO A 44 0.78 4.92 1.98
C PRO A 44 1.10 5.96 0.90
N TRP A 45 0.57 5.75 -0.30
CA TRP A 45 0.64 6.75 -1.36
C TRP A 45 -0.52 7.72 -1.30
N ASP A 46 -0.31 8.90 -1.88
CA ASP A 46 -1.39 9.85 -2.09
C ASP A 46 -2.53 9.20 -2.89
N PRO A 47 -3.81 9.41 -2.52
CA PRO A 47 -4.94 8.80 -3.22
C PRO A 47 -4.97 9.15 -4.71
N ARG A 48 -4.47 10.34 -5.07
CA ARG A 48 -4.28 10.75 -6.48
C ARG A 48 -3.25 9.89 -7.20
N GLN A 49 -2.14 9.57 -6.52
CA GLN A 49 -1.10 8.70 -7.07
C GLN A 49 -1.62 7.26 -7.19
N VAL A 50 -2.27 6.73 -6.16
CA VAL A 50 -2.92 5.41 -6.18
C VAL A 50 -3.88 5.31 -7.37
N TYR A 51 -4.75 6.31 -7.56
CA TYR A 51 -5.67 6.33 -8.70
C TYR A 51 -4.95 6.28 -10.05
N ARG A 52 -3.89 7.09 -10.23
CA ARG A 52 -3.10 7.10 -11.47
C ARG A 52 -2.48 5.74 -11.74
N GLU A 53 -1.94 5.08 -10.73
CA GLU A 53 -1.32 3.78 -10.86
C GLU A 53 -2.35 2.67 -11.14
N VAL A 54 -3.51 2.70 -10.48
CA VAL A 54 -4.63 1.80 -10.79
C VAL A 54 -5.07 1.97 -12.25
N VAL A 55 -5.20 3.20 -12.73
CA VAL A 55 -5.51 3.46 -14.14
C VAL A 55 -4.41 2.90 -15.04
N ALA A 56 -3.14 3.10 -14.71
CA ALA A 56 -2.02 2.57 -15.49
C ALA A 56 -1.99 1.02 -15.53
N VAL A 57 -2.37 0.35 -14.44
CA VAL A 57 -2.58 -1.10 -14.38
C VAL A 57 -3.72 -1.51 -15.32
N LEU A 58 -4.87 -0.85 -15.24
CA LEU A 58 -6.03 -1.14 -16.10
C LEU A 58 -5.73 -0.88 -17.58
N GLU A 59 -4.99 0.18 -17.90
CA GLU A 59 -4.55 0.47 -19.27
C GLU A 59 -3.59 -0.61 -19.79
N ALA A 60 -2.64 -1.08 -18.97
CA ALA A 60 -1.76 -2.17 -19.33
C ALA A 60 -2.55 -3.48 -19.54
N ILE A 61 -3.56 -3.78 -18.72
CA ILE A 61 -4.49 -4.91 -18.93
C ILE A 61 -5.22 -4.76 -20.27
N LYS A 62 -5.79 -3.58 -20.55
CA LYS A 62 -6.51 -3.29 -21.81
C LYS A 62 -5.61 -3.38 -23.04
N ALA A 63 -4.33 -3.04 -22.89
CA ALA A 63 -3.31 -3.18 -23.92
C ALA A 63 -2.83 -4.64 -24.10
N GLY A 64 -3.32 -5.59 -23.31
CA GLY A 64 -2.87 -6.99 -23.33
C GLY A 64 -1.51 -7.21 -22.66
N LYS A 65 -0.98 -6.20 -21.96
CA LYS A 65 0.29 -6.26 -21.23
C LYS A 65 0.08 -6.72 -19.80
N LEU A 66 -0.41 -7.95 -19.64
CA LEU A 66 -0.62 -8.58 -18.33
C LEU A 66 0.63 -8.56 -17.41
N PRO A 67 1.86 -8.87 -17.88
CA PRO A 67 3.03 -8.82 -16.99
C PRO A 67 3.35 -7.40 -16.49
N GLU A 68 3.22 -6.38 -17.35
CA GLU A 68 3.43 -4.97 -16.96
C GLU A 68 2.39 -4.52 -15.93
N ALA A 69 1.13 -4.89 -16.16
CA ALA A 69 0.04 -4.62 -15.23
C ALA A 69 0.23 -5.33 -13.88
N ALA A 70 0.69 -6.59 -13.88
CA ALA A 70 0.98 -7.33 -12.66
C ALA A 70 2.08 -6.66 -11.83
N SER A 71 3.18 -6.25 -12.47
CA SER A 71 4.26 -5.53 -11.79
C SER A 71 3.78 -4.22 -11.16
N LYS A 72 3.05 -3.39 -11.91
CA LYS A 72 2.49 -2.14 -11.37
C LYS A 72 1.50 -2.39 -10.23
N LEU A 73 0.69 -3.45 -10.33
CA LEU A 73 -0.24 -3.82 -9.28
C LEU A 73 0.50 -4.27 -8.00
N ASP A 74 1.60 -5.02 -8.15
CA ASP A 74 2.45 -5.43 -7.03
C ASP A 74 3.19 -4.25 -6.37
N GLU A 75 3.56 -3.24 -7.16
CA GLU A 75 4.13 -2.00 -6.65
C GLU A 75 3.09 -1.18 -5.89
N LEU A 76 1.87 -1.07 -6.41
CA LEU A 76 0.75 -0.34 -5.80
C LEU A 76 0.23 -0.99 -4.52
N GLY A 77 0.03 -2.31 -4.54
CA GLY A 77 -0.50 -3.14 -3.45
C GLY A 77 -0.10 -2.73 -2.02
N PRO A 78 1.20 -2.62 -1.72
CA PRO A 78 1.69 -2.28 -0.38
C PRO A 78 1.32 -0.86 0.08
N HIS A 79 1.01 0.05 -0.85
CA HIS A 79 0.69 1.46 -0.63
C HIS A 79 -0.82 1.75 -0.50
N LEU A 80 -1.68 0.72 -0.53
CA LEU A 80 -3.15 0.81 -0.52
C LEU A 80 -3.79 0.97 0.87
N GLU A 81 -3.04 1.45 1.86
CA GLU A 81 -3.56 1.57 3.22
C GLU A 81 -4.79 2.48 3.26
N GLY A 82 -5.91 1.98 3.80
CA GLY A 82 -7.15 2.75 3.98
C GLY A 82 -7.95 3.08 2.71
N ASN A 83 -7.53 2.65 1.51
CA ASN A 83 -8.21 2.99 0.25
C ASN A 83 -9.25 1.92 -0.15
N LEU A 84 -10.29 1.75 0.66
CA LEU A 84 -11.37 0.78 0.41
C LEU A 84 -12.19 1.12 -0.85
N ASP A 85 -12.33 2.40 -1.20
CA ASP A 85 -12.97 2.82 -2.47
C ASP A 85 -12.28 2.25 -3.72
N MET A 86 -11.00 1.91 -3.61
CA MET A 86 -10.21 1.32 -4.69
C MET A 86 -10.27 -0.21 -4.69
N LEU A 87 -10.90 -0.84 -3.69
CA LEU A 87 -11.07 -2.29 -3.59
C LEU A 87 -11.71 -2.90 -4.83
N LEU A 88 -12.80 -2.29 -5.31
CA LEU A 88 -13.49 -2.77 -6.51
C LEU A 88 -12.58 -2.70 -7.76
N HIS A 89 -11.88 -1.58 -7.95
CA HIS A 89 -11.03 -1.35 -9.12
C HIS A 89 -9.80 -2.27 -9.12
N ILE A 90 -9.18 -2.41 -7.96
CA ILE A 90 -7.99 -3.23 -7.75
C ILE A 90 -8.36 -4.70 -7.84
N GLY A 91 -9.48 -5.09 -7.27
CA GLY A 91 -9.97 -6.45 -7.37
C GLY A 91 -10.36 -6.82 -8.81
N ALA A 92 -10.95 -5.89 -9.56
CA ALA A 92 -11.17 -6.09 -10.99
C ALA A 92 -9.83 -6.27 -11.74
N ALA A 93 -8.82 -5.46 -11.44
CA ALA A 93 -7.48 -5.63 -12.01
C ALA A 93 -6.86 -6.98 -11.65
N MET A 94 -6.94 -7.42 -10.38
CA MET A 94 -6.49 -8.74 -9.94
C MET A 94 -7.16 -9.86 -10.73
N ARG A 95 -8.49 -9.81 -10.90
CA ARG A 95 -9.26 -10.80 -11.66
C ARG A 95 -8.78 -10.89 -13.10
N GLN A 96 -8.58 -9.74 -13.75
CA GLN A 96 -8.09 -9.68 -15.14
C GLN A 96 -6.66 -10.21 -15.28
N LEU A 97 -5.86 -10.14 -14.21
CA LEU A 97 -4.52 -10.69 -14.13
C LEU A 97 -4.50 -12.18 -13.74
N GLY A 98 -5.65 -12.81 -13.51
CA GLY A 98 -5.75 -14.20 -13.06
C GLY A 98 -5.34 -14.40 -11.60
N ARG A 99 -5.31 -13.35 -10.78
CA ARG A 99 -4.96 -13.39 -9.35
C ARG A 99 -6.19 -13.58 -8.48
N GLU A 100 -7.01 -14.58 -8.81
CA GLU A 100 -8.28 -14.83 -8.14
C GLU A 100 -8.11 -15.29 -6.69
N GLU A 101 -7.07 -16.06 -6.37
CA GLU A 101 -6.79 -16.47 -4.99
C GLU A 101 -6.55 -15.28 -4.07
N HIS A 102 -5.69 -14.34 -4.50
CA HIS A 102 -5.41 -13.12 -3.76
C HIS A 102 -6.66 -12.25 -3.64
N LEU A 103 -7.46 -12.16 -4.70
CA LEU A 103 -8.73 -11.43 -4.69
C LEU A 103 -9.72 -12.02 -3.67
N GLN A 104 -9.96 -13.33 -3.71
CA GLN A 104 -10.89 -14.00 -2.80
C GLN A 104 -10.47 -13.86 -1.34
N TRP A 105 -9.16 -14.00 -1.07
CA TRP A 105 -8.61 -13.75 0.26
C TRP A 105 -8.83 -12.30 0.69
N THR A 106 -8.55 -11.34 -0.21
CA THR A 106 -8.73 -9.90 0.05
C THR A 106 -10.18 -9.58 0.38
N LEU A 107 -11.13 -10.09 -0.42
CA LEU A 107 -12.57 -9.87 -0.22
C LEU A 107 -13.07 -10.50 1.07
N SER A 108 -12.57 -11.69 1.43
CA SER A 108 -12.93 -12.36 2.68
C SER A 108 -12.41 -11.59 3.88
N MET A 109 -11.15 -11.14 3.83
CA MET A 109 -10.57 -10.29 4.87
C MET A 109 -11.30 -8.95 4.95
N ALA A 110 -11.58 -8.32 3.81
CA ALA A 110 -12.33 -7.06 3.74
C ALA A 110 -13.69 -7.16 4.40
N GLN A 111 -14.45 -8.22 4.13
CA GLN A 111 -15.73 -8.44 4.79
C GLN A 111 -15.59 -8.68 6.29
N HIS A 112 -14.56 -9.40 6.72
CA HIS A 112 -14.34 -9.67 8.14
C HIS A 112 -13.98 -8.39 8.92
N VAL A 113 -13.14 -7.57 8.31
CA VAL A 113 -12.52 -6.36 8.86
C VAL A 113 -13.47 -5.16 8.78
N HIS A 114 -14.19 -5.03 7.67
CA HIS A 114 -15.11 -3.96 7.34
C HIS A 114 -16.47 -4.53 6.88
N PRO A 115 -17.22 -5.23 7.77
CA PRO A 115 -18.48 -5.87 7.41
C PRO A 115 -19.61 -4.89 7.07
N ASN A 116 -19.49 -3.64 7.52
CA ASN A 116 -20.53 -2.61 7.39
C ASN A 116 -20.16 -1.54 6.34
N ASP A 117 -19.15 -1.81 5.52
CA ASP A 117 -18.65 -0.89 4.49
C ASP A 117 -19.27 -1.20 3.12
N GLU A 118 -19.82 -0.17 2.48
CA GLU A 118 -20.52 -0.32 1.19
C GLU A 118 -19.56 -0.66 0.04
N GLN A 119 -18.31 -0.19 0.09
CA GLN A 119 -17.31 -0.49 -0.95
C GLN A 119 -16.91 -1.95 -0.90
N VAL A 120 -16.77 -2.51 0.30
CA VAL A 120 -16.52 -3.93 0.52
C VAL A 120 -17.69 -4.77 0.04
N ALA A 121 -18.91 -4.45 0.46
CA ALA A 121 -20.11 -5.17 0.04
C ALA A 121 -20.27 -5.18 -1.49
N THR A 122 -20.04 -4.02 -2.13
CA THR A 122 -20.08 -3.87 -3.59
C THR A 122 -18.98 -4.67 -4.27
N ALA A 123 -17.74 -4.59 -3.79
CA ALA A 123 -16.61 -5.35 -4.33
C ALA A 123 -16.87 -6.86 -4.25
N VAL A 124 -17.39 -7.36 -3.14
CA VAL A 124 -17.73 -8.76 -2.97
C VAL A 124 -18.87 -9.17 -3.90
N ALA A 125 -19.92 -8.37 -4.02
CA ALA A 125 -21.03 -8.68 -4.90
C ALA A 125 -20.63 -8.70 -6.39
N GLN A 126 -19.71 -7.82 -6.81
CA GLN A 126 -19.25 -7.73 -8.20
C GLN A 126 -18.17 -8.77 -8.54
N LEU A 127 -17.24 -8.99 -7.61
CA LEU A 127 -16.03 -9.77 -7.86
C LEU A 127 -16.08 -11.17 -7.25
N GLY A 128 -16.92 -11.40 -6.24
CA GLY A 128 -17.10 -12.68 -5.57
C GLY A 128 -17.90 -13.70 -6.38
N THR A 129 -18.62 -13.30 -7.43
CA THR A 129 -19.42 -14.19 -8.31
C THR A 129 -18.59 -14.87 -9.41
N GLY A 130 -17.33 -15.20 -9.13
CA GLY A 130 -16.44 -15.93 -10.05
C GLY A 130 -16.32 -17.39 -9.64
N ALA A 131 -17.35 -18.20 -9.90
CA ALA A 131 -17.30 -19.67 -9.89
C ALA A 131 -18.28 -20.21 -10.93
#